data_AF-A0A814BAI5-F1
#
_entry.id   AF-A0A814BAI5-F1
#
_cell.length_a   1.000
_cell.length_b   1.000
_cell.length_c   1.000
_cell.angle_alpha   90.00
_cell.angle_beta   90.00
_cell.angle_gamma   90.00
#
_symmetry.space_group_name_H-M   'P 1'
#
loop_
_entity.id
_entity.type
_entity.pdbx_description
1 polymer ?
#
loop_
_entity_poly.entity_id
_entity_poly.type
_entity_poly.pdbx_seq_one_letter_code
_entity_poly.pdbx_strand_id
1 'polypeptide(L)'
;MQHALIFTNLFLNLLMSKSPSKFDPCDLRSNKFARMLSKPIGDQILDKIPGIGMHTSEKLQKTKRMTKAEDLLREFAHTFRSNDEEFRLWLMKDYALPEYRATECTIALIDYIAQAKKNCWPLP
;
A
#
# COMPACT_ATOMS: atom_id res chain seq x y z
N MET A 1 -15.35 -55.85 0.61
CA MET A 1 -16.00 -54.52 0.70
C MET A 1 -15.56 -53.88 2.01
N GLN A 2 -15.47 -52.53 2.04
CA GLN A 2 -15.12 -51.68 3.20
C GLN A 2 -13.64 -51.22 3.30
N HIS A 3 -13.16 -50.52 2.26
CA HIS A 3 -12.16 -49.46 2.42
C HIS A 3 -12.82 -48.13 2.06
N ALA A 4 -13.62 -47.56 2.97
CA ALA A 4 -14.31 -46.31 2.70
C ALA A 4 -14.66 -45.52 3.97
N LEU A 5 -13.79 -45.46 4.99
CA LEU A 5 -14.10 -44.70 6.22
C LEU A 5 -12.89 -43.99 6.85
N ILE A 6 -11.92 -43.56 6.05
CA ILE A 6 -10.83 -42.69 6.53
C ILE A 6 -10.51 -41.62 5.48
N PHE A 7 -11.50 -40.84 5.04
CA PHE A 7 -11.20 -39.66 4.21
C PHE A 7 -12.13 -38.46 4.44
N THR A 8 -13.11 -38.56 5.34
CA THR A 8 -14.08 -37.47 5.55
C THR A 8 -13.76 -36.57 6.75
N ASN A 9 -12.86 -36.96 7.66
CA ASN A 9 -12.56 -36.15 8.85
C ASN A 9 -11.38 -35.16 8.69
N LEU A 10 -10.59 -35.23 7.61
CA LEU A 10 -9.51 -34.27 7.39
C LEU A 10 -9.99 -32.99 6.67
N PHE A 11 -11.11 -33.06 5.95
CA PHE A 11 -11.61 -31.95 5.13
C PHE A 11 -12.48 -30.95 5.91
N LEU A 12 -13.06 -31.34 7.05
CA LEU A 12 -13.92 -30.47 7.86
C LEU A 12 -13.15 -29.56 8.83
N ASN A 13 -11.89 -29.89 9.18
CA ASN A 13 -11.06 -29.02 10.01
C ASN A 13 -10.31 -27.93 9.22
N LEU A 14 -10.33 -27.98 7.89
CA LEU A 14 -9.64 -26.98 7.04
C LEU A 14 -10.52 -25.76 6.68
N LEU A 15 -11.84 -25.86 6.89
CA LEU A 15 -12.79 -24.75 6.64
C LEU A 15 -13.03 -23.87 7.87
N MET A 16 -12.40 -24.17 9.00
CA MET A 16 -12.40 -23.35 10.22
C MET A 16 -11.12 -22.52 10.39
N SER A 17 -10.31 -22.37 9.33
CA SER A 17 -9.21 -21.43 9.30
C SER A 17 -9.76 -20.01 9.22
N LYS A 18 -9.99 -19.42 10.40
CA LYS A 18 -9.97 -17.99 10.72
C LYS A 18 -9.96 -17.09 9.48
N SER A 19 -11.11 -16.48 9.20
CA SER A 19 -11.19 -15.28 8.37
C SER A 19 -10.06 -14.33 8.80
N PRO A 20 -9.14 -13.94 7.89
CA PRO A 20 -8.14 -12.96 8.26
C PRO A 20 -8.89 -11.66 8.54
N SER A 21 -8.70 -11.20 9.77
CA SER A 21 -8.84 -9.82 10.26
C SER A 21 -9.73 -8.94 9.39
N LYS A 22 -10.89 -8.53 9.94
CA LYS A 22 -11.49 -7.24 9.56
C LYS A 22 -10.37 -6.21 9.65
N PHE A 23 -9.86 -5.80 8.50
CA PHE A 23 -8.84 -4.78 8.42
C PHE A 23 -9.61 -3.49 8.62
N ASP A 24 -9.68 -3.00 9.86
CA ASP A 24 -10.28 -1.70 10.12
C ASP A 24 -9.36 -0.64 9.48
N PRO A 25 -9.78 0.04 8.41
CA PRO A 25 -8.94 1.02 7.74
C PRO A 25 -8.61 2.22 8.64
N CYS A 26 -9.30 2.36 9.78
CA CYS A 26 -9.12 3.45 10.73
C CYS A 26 -7.93 3.30 11.68
N ASP A 27 -7.41 2.09 11.93
CA ASP A 27 -6.23 1.88 12.80
C ASP A 27 -4.88 2.02 12.06
N LEU A 28 -4.90 2.35 10.76
CA LEU A 28 -3.70 2.56 9.92
C LEU A 28 -3.02 3.92 10.07
N ARG A 29 -3.41 4.76 11.03
CA ARG A 29 -2.67 6.00 11.29
C ARG A 29 -1.44 5.72 12.14
N SER A 30 -0.51 4.97 11.55
CA SER A 30 0.84 4.81 12.09
C SER A 30 1.50 6.19 12.26
N ASN A 31 2.45 6.32 13.19
CA ASN A 31 3.24 7.55 13.36
C ASN A 31 3.94 7.99 12.06
N LYS A 32 4.11 7.08 11.08
CA LYS A 32 4.64 7.37 9.75
C LYS A 32 3.62 8.15 8.90
N PHE A 33 2.36 7.76 8.95
CA PHE A 33 1.24 8.42 8.30
C PHE A 33 1.07 9.86 8.80
N ALA A 34 0.99 10.05 10.12
CA ALA A 34 0.89 11.37 10.72
C ALA A 34 2.08 12.28 10.37
N ARG A 35 3.30 11.73 10.34
CA ARG A 35 4.51 12.47 9.92
C ARG A 35 4.42 12.92 8.47
N MET A 36 3.97 12.05 7.56
CA MET A 36 3.81 12.40 6.15
C MET A 36 2.80 13.55 5.96
N LEU A 37 1.69 13.54 6.71
CA LEU A 37 0.64 14.57 6.61
C LEU A 37 0.94 15.87 7.38
N SER A 38 2.04 15.94 8.13
CA SER A 38 2.37 17.12 8.94
C SER A 38 3.13 18.22 8.19
N LYS A 39 3.72 17.89 7.04
CA LYS A 39 4.57 18.79 6.25
C LYS A 39 4.51 18.46 4.75
N PRO A 40 4.92 19.38 3.86
CA PRO A 40 5.07 19.08 2.45
C PRO A 40 5.95 17.84 2.21
N ILE A 41 5.58 17.04 1.20
CA ILE A 41 6.25 15.77 0.88
C ILE A 41 7.70 16.01 0.45
N GLY A 42 7.94 17.03 -0.38
CA GLY A 42 9.25 17.53 -0.80
C GLY A 42 10.28 16.41 -1.06
N ASP A 43 11.48 16.60 -0.52
CA ASP A 43 12.62 15.69 -0.69
C ASP A 43 12.60 14.46 0.25
N GLN A 44 11.46 14.10 0.82
CA GLN A 44 11.38 12.87 1.62
C GLN A 44 11.73 11.65 0.76
N ILE A 45 12.46 10.71 1.34
CA ILE A 45 12.79 9.44 0.66
C ILE A 45 11.57 8.52 0.62
N LEU A 46 11.51 7.64 -0.39
CA LEU A 46 10.36 6.74 -0.63
C LEU A 46 10.00 5.87 0.58
N ASP A 47 10.99 5.43 1.36
CA ASP A 47 10.77 4.60 2.55
C ASP A 47 9.98 5.32 3.67
N LYS A 48 9.74 6.63 3.56
CA LYS A 48 8.94 7.42 4.50
C LYS A 48 7.46 7.44 4.15
N ILE A 49 7.07 6.95 2.97
CA ILE A 49 5.67 6.77 2.60
C ILE A 49 5.09 5.55 3.33
N PRO A 50 3.95 5.67 4.04
CA PRO A 50 3.23 4.53 4.59
C PRO A 50 3.03 3.42 3.54
N GLY A 51 3.07 2.15 3.94
CA GLY A 51 3.02 1.04 2.99
C GLY A 51 4.34 0.74 2.24
N ILE A 52 5.21 1.73 2.02
CA ILE A 52 6.49 1.52 1.34
C ILE A 52 7.61 1.17 2.33
N GLY A 53 8.17 -0.02 2.18
CA GLY A 53 9.36 -0.48 2.91
C GLY A 53 10.65 -0.26 2.14
N MET A 54 11.80 -0.49 2.79
CA MET A 54 13.14 -0.33 2.22
C MET A 54 13.33 -1.14 0.92
N HIS A 55 12.90 -2.40 0.90
CA HIS A 55 13.03 -3.25 -0.29
C HIS A 55 12.26 -2.70 -1.51
N THR A 56 11.01 -2.28 -1.30
CA THR A 56 10.18 -1.68 -2.35
C THR A 56 10.76 -0.34 -2.81
N SER A 57 11.24 0.48 -1.87
CA SER A 57 11.93 1.74 -2.15
C SER A 57 13.16 1.52 -3.04
N GLU A 58 14.03 0.57 -2.70
CA GLU A 58 15.20 0.24 -3.53
C GLU A 58 14.81 -0.25 -4.92
N LYS A 59 13.73 -1.04 -5.03
CA LYS A 59 13.24 -1.53 -6.32
C LYS A 59 12.73 -0.38 -7.19
N LEU A 60 11.92 0.53 -6.64
CA LEU A 60 11.43 1.73 -7.31
C LEU A 60 12.58 2.63 -7.80
N GLN A 61 13.62 2.81 -6.96
CA GLN A 61 14.83 3.54 -7.33
C GLN A 61 15.55 2.88 -8.51
N LYS A 62 15.70 1.55 -8.50
CA LYS A 62 16.42 0.82 -9.55
C LYS A 62 15.65 0.74 -10.87
N THR A 63 14.34 0.50 -10.83
CA THR A 63 13.54 0.22 -12.05
C THR A 63 12.94 1.47 -12.68
N LYS A 64 12.55 2.45 -11.88
CA LYS A 64 11.86 3.67 -12.35
C LYS A 64 12.65 4.95 -12.12
N ARG A 65 13.85 4.86 -11.51
CA ARG A 65 14.66 6.01 -11.13
C ARG A 65 13.93 6.99 -10.19
N MET A 66 12.92 6.49 -9.47
CA MET A 66 12.20 7.26 -8.45
C MET A 66 13.07 7.33 -7.20
N THR A 67 13.56 8.52 -6.86
CA THR A 67 14.49 8.70 -5.73
C THR A 67 13.81 9.34 -4.53
N LYS A 68 12.71 10.06 -4.77
CA LYS A 68 11.98 10.85 -3.77
C LYS A 68 10.52 10.43 -3.70
N ALA A 69 9.90 10.73 -2.56
CA ALA A 69 8.49 10.50 -2.31
C ALA A 69 7.59 11.31 -3.27
N GLU A 70 8.05 12.51 -3.68
CA GLU A 70 7.39 13.31 -4.70
C GLU A 70 7.28 12.59 -6.05
N ASP A 71 8.28 11.78 -6.43
CA ASP A 71 8.25 11.03 -7.70
C ASP A 71 7.10 10.03 -7.71
N LEU A 72 6.88 9.34 -6.58
CA LEU A 72 5.77 8.39 -6.43
C LEU A 72 4.42 9.10 -6.39
N LEU A 73 4.35 10.27 -5.74
CA LEU A 73 3.15 11.10 -5.74
C LEU A 73 2.81 11.58 -7.16
N ARG A 74 3.81 12.01 -7.93
CA ARG A 74 3.65 12.42 -9.33
C ARG A 74 3.17 11.26 -10.18
N GLU A 75 3.74 10.07 -10.02
CA GLU A 75 3.30 8.87 -10.74
C GLU A 75 1.82 8.58 -10.46
N PHE A 76 1.42 8.60 -9.18
CA PHE A 76 0.03 8.39 -8.79
C PHE A 76 -0.92 9.44 -9.38
N ALA A 77 -0.54 10.72 -9.30
CA ALA A 77 -1.39 11.83 -9.75
C ALA A 77 -1.48 11.92 -11.29
N HIS A 78 -0.39 11.71 -12.01
CA HIS A 78 -0.30 11.96 -13.45
C HIS A 78 -0.42 10.70 -14.30
N THR A 79 0.34 9.65 -14.00
CA THR A 79 0.32 8.40 -14.77
C THR A 79 -0.99 7.66 -14.54
N PHE A 80 -1.35 7.48 -13.26
CA PHE A 80 -2.57 6.76 -12.89
C PHE A 80 -3.80 7.65 -12.79
N ARG A 81 -3.66 8.98 -12.96
CA ARG A 81 -4.75 9.96 -12.84
C ARG A 81 -5.54 9.82 -11.53
N SER A 82 -4.85 9.48 -10.44
CA SER A 82 -5.45 9.15 -9.13
C SER A 82 -6.41 7.95 -9.13
N ASN A 83 -6.30 7.03 -10.10
CA ASN A 83 -6.97 5.74 -10.07
C ASN A 83 -6.31 4.83 -9.01
N ASP A 84 -7.00 4.66 -7.89
CA ASP A 84 -6.50 3.97 -6.71
C ASP A 84 -6.34 2.46 -6.93
N GLU A 85 -7.25 1.85 -7.70
CA GLU A 85 -7.20 0.42 -8.01
C GLU A 85 -6.04 0.07 -8.94
N GLU A 86 -5.89 0.79 -10.05
CA GLU A 86 -4.79 0.56 -11.00
C GLU A 86 -3.42 0.77 -10.35
N PHE A 87 -3.30 1.81 -9.52
CA PHE A 87 -2.06 2.08 -8.79
C PHE A 87 -1.75 1.00 -7.76
N ARG A 88 -2.75 0.51 -7.01
CA ARG A 88 -2.57 -0.64 -6.08
C ARG A 88 -2.11 -1.88 -6.84
N LEU A 89 -2.79 -2.21 -7.95
CA LEU A 89 -2.44 -3.36 -8.77
C LEU A 89 -1.03 -3.26 -9.34
N TRP A 90 -0.60 -2.06 -9.74
CA TRP A 90 0.76 -1.80 -10.18
C TRP A 90 1.79 -2.05 -9.09
N LEU A 91 1.57 -1.54 -7.87
CA LEU A 91 2.45 -1.81 -6.72
C LEU A 91 2.52 -3.31 -6.40
N MET A 92 1.40 -4.01 -6.48
CA MET A 92 1.32 -5.44 -6.19
C MET A 92 2.03 -6.28 -7.25
N LYS A 93 1.74 -6.05 -8.53
CA LYS A 93 2.26 -6.87 -9.63
C LYS A 93 3.72 -6.57 -9.94
N ASP A 94 4.08 -5.30 -10.07
CA ASP A 94 5.41 -4.92 -10.54
C ASP A 94 6.43 -4.89 -9.41
N TYR A 95 5.99 -4.61 -8.18
CA TYR A 95 6.87 -4.47 -7.01
C TYR A 95 6.67 -5.55 -5.94
N ALA A 96 5.81 -6.53 -6.19
CA ALA A 96 5.50 -7.62 -5.25
C ALA A 96 5.09 -7.09 -3.86
N LEU A 97 4.46 -5.90 -3.82
CA LEU A 97 4.02 -5.31 -2.58
C LEU A 97 2.76 -6.03 -2.08
N PRO A 98 2.69 -6.48 -0.82
CA PRO A 98 1.47 -7.09 -0.28
C PRO A 98 0.28 -6.14 -0.38
N GLU A 99 -0.92 -6.68 -0.62
CA GLU A 99 -2.14 -5.88 -0.82
C GLU A 99 -2.38 -4.87 0.30
N TYR A 100 -2.24 -5.27 1.58
CA TYR A 100 -2.43 -4.36 2.71
C TYR A 100 -1.44 -3.18 2.71
N ARG A 101 -0.20 -3.39 2.23
CA ARG A 101 0.82 -2.33 2.10
C ARG A 101 0.55 -1.43 0.89
N ALA A 102 0.11 -2.01 -0.22
CA ALA A 102 -0.30 -1.25 -1.39
C ALA A 102 -1.49 -0.33 -1.05
N THR A 103 -2.49 -0.86 -0.35
CA THR A 103 -3.63 -0.09 0.16
C THR A 103 -3.20 1.00 1.13
N GLU A 104 -2.33 0.71 2.10
CA GLU A 104 -1.78 1.73 3.02
C GLU A 104 -1.08 2.87 2.28
N CYS A 105 -0.27 2.56 1.26
CA CYS A 105 0.41 3.55 0.42
C CYS A 105 -0.58 4.42 -0.34
N THR A 106 -1.54 3.80 -1.04
CA THR A 106 -2.53 4.53 -1.84
C THR A 106 -3.38 5.47 -0.99
N ILE A 107 -3.85 5.01 0.18
CA ILE A 107 -4.60 5.85 1.12
C ILE A 107 -3.74 7.03 1.59
N ALA A 108 -2.46 6.80 1.91
CA ALA A 108 -1.57 7.88 2.34
C ALA A 108 -1.36 8.95 1.26
N LEU A 109 -1.26 8.56 -0.01
CA LEU A 109 -1.13 9.50 -1.13
C LEU A 109 -2.43 10.30 -1.35
N ILE A 110 -3.59 9.65 -1.27
CA ILE A 110 -4.90 10.31 -1.37
C ILE A 110 -5.08 11.33 -0.25
N ASP A 111 -4.83 10.92 1.00
CA ASP A 111 -4.93 11.80 2.17
C ASP A 111 -3.93 12.95 2.09
N TYR A 112 -2.72 12.70 1.59
CA TYR A 112 -1.74 13.75 1.37
C TYR A 112 -2.22 14.77 0.33
N ILE A 113 -2.78 14.34 -0.81
CA ILE A 113 -3.32 15.26 -1.83
C ILE A 113 -4.45 16.10 -1.24
N ALA A 114 -5.34 15.48 -0.47
CA ALA A 114 -6.43 16.19 0.20
C ALA A 114 -5.90 17.21 1.23
N GLN A 115 -4.89 16.84 2.02
CA GLN A 115 -4.27 17.71 3.02
C GLN A 115 -3.47 18.86 2.38
N ALA A 116 -2.72 18.57 1.31
CA ALA A 116 -1.97 19.54 0.54
C ALA A 116 -2.88 20.61 -0.05
N LYS A 117 -4.05 20.22 -0.60
CA LYS A 117 -5.07 21.17 -1.07
C LYS A 117 -5.59 22.06 0.05
N LYS A 118 -5.87 21.50 1.24
CA LYS A 118 -6.33 22.26 2.41
C LYS A 118 -5.28 23.25 2.92
N ASN A 119 -4.01 22.87 2.89
CA ASN A 119 -2.90 23.66 3.41
C ASN A 119 -2.19 24.50 2.34
N CYS A 120 -2.69 24.50 1.09
CA CYS A 120 -2.06 25.16 -0.06
C CYS A 120 -0.59 24.73 -0.28
N TRP A 121 -0.27 23.47 -0.06
CA TRP A 121 1.06 22.93 -0.36
C TRP A 121 1.25 22.71 -1.86
N PRO A 122 2.48 22.86 -2.38
CA PRO A 122 2.77 22.55 -3.77
C PRO A 122 2.50 21.06 -4.04
N LEU A 123 1.77 20.79 -5.11
CA LEU A 123 1.56 19.46 -5.67
C LEU A 123 2.35 19.35 -6.98
N PRO A 124 3.00 18.20 -7.23
CA PRO A 124 3.80 17.98 -8.44
C PRO A 124 2.97 17.71 -9.69
#